data_AF-A0A7V1I204-F1
#
_entry.id   AF-A0A7V1I204-F1
#
_cell.length_a   1.000
_cell.length_b   1.000
_cell.length_c   1.000
_cell.angle_alpha   90.00
_cell.angle_beta   90.00
_cell.angle_gamma   90.00
#
_symmetry.space_group_name_H-M   'P 1'
#
loop_
_entity.id
_entity.type
_entity.pdbx_description
1 polymer ?
#
loop_
_entity_poly.entity_id
_entity_poly.type
_entity_poly.pdbx_seq_one_letter_code
_entity_poly.pdbx_strand_id
1 'polypeptide(L)'
;MAGDYKFKPADFEKISTYPIKKRKSLVKIDNFSDLKKYGATGRFTDLLPSILKADDLKDVVDAVRTANKNEKPVVMAMGAHVIKCGLSPIIIEMMERGIINALAFNGAGAVHDLEIAYHGATSEDVASE
;
A
#
# COMPACT_ATOMS: atom_id res chain seq x y z
N MET A 1 4.72 46.79 -19.84
CA MET A 1 5.23 47.21 -18.52
C MET A 1 4.79 46.16 -17.52
N ALA A 2 5.73 45.41 -16.95
CA ALA A 2 5.41 44.44 -15.91
C ALA A 2 4.85 45.20 -14.70
N GLY A 3 3.65 44.85 -14.24
CA GLY A 3 3.00 45.50 -13.11
C GLY A 3 3.81 45.34 -11.82
N ASP A 4 3.67 46.31 -10.92
CA ASP A 4 4.42 46.40 -9.66
C ASP A 4 4.13 45.19 -8.76
N TYR A 5 5.02 44.20 -8.81
CA TYR A 5 5.00 43.06 -7.90
C TYR A 5 5.53 43.49 -6.52
N LYS A 6 4.76 43.15 -5.48
CA LYS A 6 5.03 43.48 -4.06
C LYS A 6 6.36 42.93 -3.51
N PHE A 7 7.02 42.01 -4.22
CA PHE A 7 8.26 41.37 -3.80
C PHE A 7 9.37 41.61 -4.81
N LYS A 8 10.60 41.81 -4.32
CA LYS A 8 11.79 41.89 -5.17
C LYS A 8 11.99 40.57 -5.91
N PRO A 9 12.34 40.60 -7.22
CA PRO A 9 12.73 39.41 -7.96
C PRO A 9 13.86 38.64 -7.25
N ALA A 10 13.83 37.32 -7.35
CA ALA A 10 14.88 36.47 -6.78
C ALA A 10 16.24 36.77 -7.43
N ASP A 11 17.28 36.91 -6.62
CA ASP A 11 18.67 37.05 -7.05
C ASP A 11 19.26 35.66 -7.31
N PHE A 12 19.72 35.44 -8.54
CA PHE A 12 20.26 34.16 -9.01
C PHE A 12 21.78 34.17 -9.21
N GLU A 13 22.50 35.26 -8.87
CA GLU A 13 23.94 35.39 -9.12
C GLU A 13 24.79 34.30 -8.45
N LYS A 14 24.29 33.70 -7.36
CA LYS A 14 24.98 32.64 -6.61
C LYS A 14 24.55 31.22 -6.98
N ILE A 15 23.68 31.04 -7.98
CA ILE A 15 23.26 29.70 -8.39
C ILE A 15 24.32 29.05 -9.28
N SER A 16 24.81 27.89 -8.87
CA SER A 16 25.60 26.99 -9.71
C SER A 16 24.70 25.90 -10.29
N THR A 17 24.75 25.72 -11.61
CA THR A 17 23.99 24.68 -12.31
C THR A 17 24.92 23.61 -12.87
N TYR A 18 24.38 22.42 -13.10
CA TYR A 18 25.10 21.34 -13.78
C TYR A 18 24.20 20.69 -14.84
N PRO A 19 24.78 20.14 -15.93
CA PRO A 19 23.99 19.49 -16.97
C PRO A 19 23.23 18.28 -16.42
N ILE A 20 21.94 18.17 -16.75
CA ILE A 20 21.10 17.03 -16.34
C ILE A 20 21.70 15.67 -16.75
N LYS A 21 22.45 15.63 -17.87
CA LYS A 21 23.16 14.45 -18.37
C LYS A 21 24.23 13.91 -17.41
N LYS A 22 24.77 14.76 -16.51
CA LYS A 22 25.78 14.34 -15.51
C LYS A 22 25.16 13.65 -14.30
N ARG A 23 23.85 13.81 -14.08
CA ARG A 23 23.13 13.16 -12.97
C ARG A 23 22.69 11.77 -13.40
N LYS A 24 22.97 10.77 -12.56
CA LYS A 24 22.40 9.43 -12.70
C LYS A 24 20.91 9.46 -12.37
N SER A 25 20.07 9.23 -13.36
CA SER A 25 18.62 9.02 -13.18
C SER A 25 18.34 7.53 -13.03
N LEU A 26 17.62 7.15 -11.97
CA LEU A 26 17.30 5.76 -11.66
C LEU A 26 15.99 5.28 -12.26
N VAL A 27 15.10 6.20 -12.63
CA VAL A 27 13.77 5.91 -13.18
C VAL A 27 13.69 6.43 -14.61
N LYS A 28 13.11 5.61 -15.50
CA LYS A 28 12.83 5.91 -16.90
C LYS A 28 11.34 5.75 -17.19
N ILE A 29 10.89 6.27 -18.33
CA ILE A 29 9.49 6.11 -18.79
C ILE A 29 9.11 4.63 -18.90
N ASP A 30 10.05 3.76 -19.27
CA ASP A 30 9.85 2.31 -19.35
C ASP A 30 9.52 1.66 -18.00
N ASN A 31 9.77 2.35 -16.87
CA ASN A 31 9.40 1.87 -15.55
C ASN A 31 7.97 2.26 -15.14
N PHE A 32 7.26 3.06 -15.94
CA PHE A 32 5.92 3.53 -15.59
C PHE A 32 4.90 2.40 -15.67
N SER A 33 3.78 2.57 -14.97
CA SER A 33 2.67 1.62 -15.01
C SER A 33 2.11 1.49 -16.43
N ASP A 34 1.74 0.27 -16.81
CA ASP A 34 1.18 -0.03 -18.12
C ASP A 34 -0.35 -0.10 -18.04
N LEU A 35 -1.00 1.02 -18.39
CA LEU A 35 -2.47 1.11 -18.41
C LEU A 35 -3.10 0.22 -19.48
N LYS A 36 -2.41 -0.09 -20.58
CA LYS A 36 -2.92 -1.01 -21.61
C LYS A 36 -2.94 -2.43 -21.06
N LYS A 37 -1.87 -2.84 -20.36
CA LYS A 37 -1.80 -4.14 -19.69
C LYS A 37 -2.86 -4.28 -18.61
N TYR A 38 -3.04 -3.27 -17.76
CA TYR A 38 -4.13 -3.26 -16.77
C TYR A 38 -5.50 -3.40 -17.44
N GLY A 39 -5.76 -2.66 -18.53
CA GLY A 39 -7.02 -2.78 -19.27
C GLY A 39 -7.29 -4.19 -19.82
N ALA A 40 -6.25 -4.96 -20.13
CA ALA A 40 -6.38 -6.33 -20.61
C ALA A 40 -6.55 -7.37 -19.48
N THR A 41 -5.95 -7.15 -18.30
CA THR A 41 -5.88 -8.16 -17.23
C THR A 41 -6.77 -7.86 -16.03
N GLY A 42 -7.11 -6.58 -15.81
CA GLY A 42 -7.76 -6.08 -14.60
C GLY A 42 -6.92 -6.24 -13.31
N ARG A 43 -5.66 -6.67 -13.40
CA ARG A 43 -4.85 -6.97 -12.20
C ARG A 43 -4.30 -5.68 -11.61
N PHE A 44 -4.62 -5.42 -10.34
CA PHE A 44 -4.08 -4.28 -9.60
C PHE A 44 -2.54 -4.20 -9.64
N THR A 45 -1.84 -5.34 -9.65
CA THR A 45 -0.37 -5.37 -9.75
C THR A 45 0.19 -4.81 -11.05
N ASP A 46 -0.60 -4.76 -12.13
CA ASP A 46 -0.20 -4.13 -13.39
C ASP A 46 -0.22 -2.58 -13.31
N LEU A 47 -0.86 -2.00 -12.28
CA LEU A 47 -0.81 -0.57 -11.94
C LEU A 47 0.38 -0.19 -11.05
N LEU A 48 1.07 -1.17 -10.48
CA LEU A 48 2.19 -0.96 -9.57
C LEU A 48 3.52 -1.05 -10.34
N PRO A 49 4.23 0.06 -10.58
CA PRO A 49 5.54 0.01 -11.21
C PRO A 49 6.56 -0.62 -10.25
N SER A 50 7.55 -1.34 -10.76
CA SER A 50 8.61 -1.95 -9.93
C SER A 50 9.62 -0.90 -9.46
N ILE A 51 9.18 -0.08 -8.51
CA ILE A 51 9.91 1.07 -7.97
C ILE A 51 9.64 1.16 -6.47
N LEU A 52 10.70 1.21 -5.66
CA LEU A 52 10.63 1.37 -4.20
C LEU A 52 9.74 0.27 -3.57
N LYS A 53 8.76 0.65 -2.75
CA LYS A 53 7.92 -0.28 -1.97
C LYS A 53 6.93 -1.10 -2.79
N ALA A 54 6.75 -0.77 -4.06
CA ALA A 54 5.95 -1.60 -4.95
C ALA A 54 6.64 -2.94 -5.24
N ASP A 55 7.98 -3.01 -5.23
CA ASP A 55 8.70 -4.28 -5.35
C ASP A 55 8.52 -5.14 -4.10
N ASP A 56 8.71 -4.57 -2.91
CA ASP A 56 8.46 -5.28 -1.65
C ASP A 56 7.04 -5.89 -1.60
N LEU A 57 6.03 -5.15 -2.08
CA LEU A 57 4.66 -5.65 -2.14
C LEU A 57 4.50 -6.81 -3.15
N LYS A 58 5.12 -6.71 -4.33
CA LYS A 58 5.09 -7.80 -5.32
C LYS A 58 5.78 -9.05 -4.79
N ASP A 59 6.90 -8.90 -4.09
CA ASP A 59 7.62 -10.01 -3.49
C ASP A 59 6.77 -10.74 -2.44
N VAL A 60 6.04 -10.00 -1.59
CA VAL A 60 5.09 -10.61 -0.63
C VAL A 60 3.97 -11.35 -1.36
N VAL A 61 3.40 -10.75 -2.42
CA VAL A 61 2.35 -11.39 -3.23
C VAL A 61 2.85 -12.68 -3.87
N ASP A 62 4.05 -12.68 -4.45
CA ASP A 62 4.63 -13.85 -5.09
C ASP A 62 5.01 -14.94 -4.07
N ALA A 63 5.48 -14.56 -2.88
CA ALA A 63 5.75 -15.50 -1.79
C ALA A 63 4.47 -16.21 -1.33
N VAL A 64 3.39 -15.46 -1.07
CA VAL A 64 2.08 -16.02 -0.68
C VAL A 64 1.52 -16.90 -1.78
N ARG A 65 1.56 -16.45 -3.05
CA ARG A 65 1.10 -17.23 -4.20
C ARG A 65 1.87 -18.54 -4.36
N THR A 66 3.18 -18.50 -4.15
CA THR A 66 4.05 -19.69 -4.24
C THR A 66 3.76 -20.66 -3.11
N ALA A 67 3.60 -20.17 -1.87
CA ALA A 67 3.21 -21.00 -0.74
C ALA A 67 1.87 -21.71 -1.00
N ASN A 68 0.84 -20.96 -1.43
CA ASN A 68 -0.47 -21.51 -1.73
C ASN A 68 -0.42 -22.57 -2.85
N LYS A 69 0.29 -22.29 -3.95
CA LYS A 69 0.48 -23.25 -5.06
C LYS A 69 1.18 -24.55 -4.65
N ASN A 70 2.05 -24.47 -3.66
CA ASN A 70 2.80 -25.61 -3.15
C ASN A 70 2.12 -26.23 -1.92
N GLU A 71 0.85 -25.90 -1.66
CA GLU A 71 0.04 -26.40 -0.54
C GLU A 71 0.72 -26.19 0.82
N LYS A 72 1.40 -25.04 0.97
CA LYS A 72 2.05 -24.63 2.22
C LYS A 72 1.14 -23.67 2.99
N PRO A 73 0.99 -23.84 4.32
CA PRO A 73 0.19 -22.92 5.12
C PRO A 73 0.73 -21.48 5.07
N VAL A 74 -0.18 -20.52 4.95
CA VAL A 74 0.08 -19.09 5.06
C VAL A 74 -0.57 -18.57 6.34
N VAL A 75 0.24 -18.00 7.23
CA VAL A 75 -0.21 -17.39 8.49
C VAL A 75 -0.10 -15.87 8.35
N MET A 76 -1.22 -15.16 8.51
CA MET A 76 -1.24 -13.69 8.49
C MET A 76 -1.13 -13.15 9.91
N ALA A 77 0.00 -12.51 10.21
CA ALA A 77 0.17 -11.75 11.44
C ALA A 77 -0.27 -10.29 11.23
N MET A 78 -1.17 -9.79 12.06
CA MET A 78 -1.74 -8.45 11.91
C MET A 78 -2.08 -7.78 13.25
N GLY A 79 -2.19 -6.45 13.23
CA GLY A 79 -2.73 -5.67 14.35
C GLY A 79 -4.25 -5.50 14.27
N ALA A 80 -4.87 -5.14 15.40
CA ALA A 80 -6.32 -4.95 15.52
C ALA A 80 -6.94 -3.96 14.52
N HIS A 81 -6.16 -2.98 14.04
CA HIS A 81 -6.62 -1.95 13.10
C HIS A 81 -7.11 -2.51 11.77
N VAL A 82 -6.64 -3.69 11.37
CA VAL A 82 -7.11 -4.32 10.13
C VAL A 82 -8.60 -4.67 10.22
N ILE A 83 -9.03 -5.22 11.36
CA ILE A 83 -10.44 -5.52 11.63
C ILE A 83 -11.21 -4.22 11.89
N LYS A 84 -10.70 -3.32 12.75
CA LYS A 84 -11.32 -2.02 13.06
C LYS A 84 -11.64 -1.20 11.82
N CYS A 85 -10.76 -1.21 10.82
CA CYS A 85 -10.94 -0.48 9.56
C CYS A 85 -11.84 -1.20 8.54
N GLY A 86 -12.51 -2.29 8.93
CA GLY A 86 -13.48 -2.99 8.10
C GLY A 86 -12.88 -3.88 7.01
N LEU A 87 -11.62 -4.34 7.17
CA LEU A 87 -10.98 -5.21 6.19
C LEU A 87 -11.27 -6.71 6.40
N SER A 88 -12.03 -7.05 7.45
CA SER A 88 -12.43 -8.44 7.73
C SER A 88 -13.06 -9.18 6.53
N PRO A 89 -13.94 -8.58 5.70
CA PRO A 89 -14.50 -9.27 4.55
C PRO A 89 -13.45 -9.75 3.54
N ILE A 90 -12.36 -8.99 3.35
CA ILE A 90 -11.26 -9.38 2.45
C ILE A 90 -10.49 -10.56 3.06
N ILE A 91 -10.23 -10.52 4.36
CA ILE A 91 -9.53 -11.60 5.07
C ILE A 91 -10.35 -12.89 5.01
N ILE A 92 -11.66 -12.80 5.28
CA ILE A 92 -12.59 -13.93 5.22
C ILE A 92 -12.59 -14.54 3.81
N GLU A 93 -12.70 -13.72 2.76
CA GLU A 93 -12.63 -14.20 1.36
C GLU A 93 -11.28 -14.92 1.09
N MET A 94 -10.17 -14.39 1.59
CA MET A 94 -8.85 -15.04 1.43
C MET A 94 -8.75 -16.36 2.20
N MET A 95 -9.42 -16.47 3.36
CA MET A 95 -9.50 -17.71 4.13
C MET A 95 -10.38 -18.75 3.44
N GLU A 96 -11.55 -18.36 2.93
CA GLU A 96 -12.47 -19.24 2.20
C GLU A 96 -11.83 -19.79 0.91
N ARG A 97 -11.00 -18.99 0.24
CA ARG A 97 -10.18 -19.42 -0.92
C ARG A 97 -8.95 -20.26 -0.55
N GLY A 98 -8.69 -20.49 0.73
CA GLY A 98 -7.52 -21.22 1.22
C GLY A 98 -6.18 -20.49 1.06
N ILE A 99 -6.19 -19.20 0.72
CA ILE A 99 -4.98 -18.38 0.55
C ILE A 99 -4.35 -18.04 1.90
N ILE A 100 -5.18 -17.81 2.92
CA ILE A 100 -4.76 -17.62 4.32
C ILE A 100 -5.31 -18.78 5.13
N ASN A 101 -4.47 -19.45 5.91
CA ASN A 101 -4.85 -20.65 6.67
C ASN A 101 -4.93 -20.41 8.17
N ALA A 102 -4.26 -19.37 8.68
CA ALA A 102 -4.36 -18.96 10.08
C ALA A 102 -4.11 -17.46 10.24
N LEU A 103 -4.65 -16.91 11.33
CA LEU A 103 -4.46 -15.52 11.73
C LEU A 103 -3.72 -15.48 13.07
N ALA A 104 -2.83 -14.50 13.22
CA ALA A 104 -2.17 -14.17 14.48
C ALA A 104 -2.33 -12.67 14.75
N PHE A 105 -3.01 -12.31 15.84
CA PHE A 105 -3.25 -10.91 16.20
C PHE A 105 -3.31 -10.73 17.71
N ASN A 106 -3.20 -9.47 18.15
CA ASN A 106 -3.29 -9.11 19.57
C ASN A 106 -4.74 -9.17 20.10
N GLY A 107 -4.92 -9.11 21.42
CA GLY A 107 -6.24 -9.23 22.04
C GLY A 107 -7.28 -8.20 21.55
N ALA A 108 -6.83 -6.98 21.21
CA ALA A 108 -7.71 -5.95 20.66
C ALA A 108 -8.35 -6.35 19.31
N GLY A 109 -7.70 -7.22 18.53
CA GLY A 109 -8.29 -7.76 17.30
C GLY A 109 -9.55 -8.59 17.58
N ALA A 110 -9.52 -9.42 18.62
CA ALA A 110 -10.68 -10.21 19.03
C ALA A 110 -11.82 -9.35 19.58
N VAL A 111 -11.49 -8.26 20.30
CA VAL A 111 -12.48 -7.30 20.80
C VAL A 111 -13.21 -6.63 19.62
N HIS A 112 -12.47 -6.06 18.67
CA HIS A 112 -13.08 -5.41 17.51
C HIS A 112 -13.93 -6.36 16.67
N ASP A 113 -13.47 -7.61 16.48
CA ASP A 113 -14.22 -8.62 15.73
C ASP A 113 -15.56 -8.95 16.42
N LEU A 114 -15.53 -9.17 17.73
CA LEU A 114 -16.72 -9.47 18.53
C LEU A 114 -17.72 -8.31 18.51
N GLU A 115 -17.28 -7.07 18.73
CA GLU A 115 -18.16 -5.90 18.76
C GLU A 115 -18.84 -5.65 17.39
N ILE A 116 -18.07 -5.73 16.30
CA ILE A 116 -18.60 -5.64 14.93
C ILE A 116 -19.62 -6.75 14.69
N ALA A 117 -19.31 -8.00 15.05
CA ALA A 117 -20.22 -9.12 14.84
C ALA A 117 -21.49 -9.03 15.69
N TYR A 118 -21.38 -8.54 16.92
CA TYR A 118 -22.48 -8.48 17.87
C TYR A 118 -23.45 -7.32 17.59
N HIS A 119 -22.94 -6.12 17.29
CA HIS A 119 -23.79 -4.93 17.16
C HIS A 119 -23.42 -4.00 16.00
N GLY A 120 -22.49 -4.39 15.12
CA GLY A 120 -22.19 -3.68 13.88
C GLY A 120 -21.30 -2.44 14.02
N ALA A 121 -20.68 -2.21 15.19
CA ALA A 121 -19.76 -1.10 15.42
C ALA A 121 -18.66 -1.51 16.41
N THR A 122 -17.58 -0.73 16.48
CA THR A 122 -16.44 -0.96 17.38
C THR A 122 -15.64 0.34 17.57
N SER A 123 -14.65 0.31 18.46
CA SER A 123 -13.79 1.42 18.88
C SER A 123 -14.49 2.38 19.83
N GLU A 124 -14.16 2.24 21.10
CA GLU A 124 -14.38 3.26 22.12
C GLU A 124 -13.49 4.50 21.86
N ASP A 125 -13.94 5.66 22.32
CA ASP A 125 -13.10 6.86 22.40
C ASP A 125 -12.29 6.81 23.70
N VAL A 126 -11.02 6.44 23.56
CA VAL A 126 -10.08 6.35 24.69
C VAL A 126 -9.54 7.69 25.14
N ALA A 127 -9.67 8.76 24.33
CA ALA A 127 -9.10 10.07 24.65
C ALA A 127 -10.03 10.88 25.57
N SER A 128 -11.30 10.49 25.67
CA SER A 128 -12.32 11.13 26.51
C SER A 128 -12.49 10.51 27.89
N GLU A 129 -11.75 9.45 28.21
CA GLU A 129 -11.78 8.72 29.50
C GLU A 129 -10.62 9.15 30.43
#